data_AF-A0A1B6M4W6-F1
#
_entry.id   AF-A0A1B6M4W6-F1
#
_cell.length_a   1.000
_cell.length_b   1.000
_cell.length_c   1.000
_cell.angle_alpha   90.00
_cell.angle_beta   90.00
_cell.angle_gamma   90.00
#
_symmetry.space_group_name_H-M   'P 1'
#
loop_
_entity.id
_entity.type
_entity.pdbx_description
1 polymer ?
#
loop_
_entity_poly.entity_id
_entity_poly.type
_entity_poly.pdbx_seq_one_letter_code
_entity_poly.pdbx_strand_id
1 'polypeptide(L)'
;SKSPSRKMTKRVSRQGSYLTVQKSRRLEIIGVLSAILVGVVGTLVIIAVRHAVTPISARCGPKYPEFAVGLVDPREDDDGGYVMEDMTYPSGTFWKANNTIFGCPCSVKPCIRKCCPPGHQFVPNTITCEASNTTFFEPLRHPVYSKPSNSQAFEELKPVKVDDNHFSIVYGDACGENGQFMREPDQFEEDRTYLLPDGKLLTVDRNHPYLDQSKYCLESFSGSDVIHTMECFEDQAELVIQKRDGWAILLLASGMVISVPFFLATFLVYAILPQLQNLHGKSLMCHVMSLTVAYVCLAIVQFGRENVPPQLCVVLAFIVQFTFLGSFFWLNV
;
A
#
# COMPACT_ATOMS: atom_id res chain seq x y z
N SER A 1 73.31 -10.38 61.13
CA SER A 1 73.54 -11.25 59.95
C SER A 1 72.19 -11.61 59.36
N LYS A 2 71.89 -11.14 58.14
CA LYS A 2 70.63 -11.33 57.41
C LYS A 2 70.73 -12.58 56.53
N SER A 3 69.69 -13.41 56.49
CA SER A 3 69.46 -14.41 55.43
C SER A 3 68.22 -13.99 54.60
N PRO A 4 68.20 -14.18 53.27
CA PRO A 4 67.42 -13.35 52.36
C PRO A 4 66.04 -13.90 52.00
N SER A 5 65.22 -12.93 51.57
CA SER A 5 63.83 -12.99 51.16
C SER A 5 63.61 -13.71 49.82
N ARG A 6 62.57 -14.54 49.79
CA ARG A 6 62.05 -15.29 48.62
C ARG A 6 61.24 -14.32 47.74
N LYS A 7 61.75 -13.92 46.58
CA LYS A 7 60.97 -13.21 45.53
C LYS A 7 60.37 -14.22 44.56
N MET A 8 59.06 -14.42 44.65
CA MET A 8 58.27 -15.14 43.66
C MET A 8 57.66 -14.10 42.71
N THR A 9 58.18 -14.03 41.49
CA THR A 9 57.73 -13.10 40.44
C THR A 9 56.34 -13.48 39.92
N LYS A 10 55.36 -12.58 40.14
CA LYS A 10 54.03 -12.60 39.52
C LYS A 10 54.15 -12.53 37.99
N ARG A 11 53.80 -13.62 37.30
CA ARG A 11 53.62 -13.66 35.84
C ARG A 11 52.23 -14.21 35.49
N VAL A 12 51.17 -13.65 36.10
CA VAL A 12 49.78 -14.00 35.78
C VAL A 12 48.94 -12.72 35.94
N SER A 13 48.76 -11.95 34.86
CA SER A 13 47.76 -10.86 34.80
C SER A 13 47.59 -10.29 33.38
N ARG A 14 48.63 -10.27 32.53
CA ARG A 14 48.55 -9.62 31.19
C ARG A 14 47.67 -10.33 30.16
N GLN A 15 47.46 -11.65 30.26
CA GLN A 15 46.75 -12.42 29.23
C GLN A 15 45.21 -12.35 29.37
N GLY A 16 44.71 -12.21 30.61
CA GLY A 16 43.28 -11.99 30.88
C GLY A 16 42.78 -10.61 30.45
N SER A 17 43.64 -9.58 30.53
CA SER A 17 43.32 -8.21 30.12
C SER A 17 43.21 -8.04 28.59
N TYR A 18 44.00 -8.78 27.82
CA TYR A 18 43.98 -8.69 26.35
C TYR A 18 42.73 -9.38 25.75
N LEU A 19 42.36 -10.54 26.31
CA LEU A 19 41.15 -11.29 25.93
C LEU A 19 39.85 -10.54 26.27
N THR A 20 39.82 -9.82 27.40
CA THR A 20 38.66 -9.00 27.81
C THR A 20 38.52 -7.74 26.95
N VAL A 21 39.62 -7.07 26.59
CA VAL A 21 39.62 -5.91 25.69
C VAL A 21 39.23 -6.29 24.25
N GLN A 22 39.71 -7.44 23.75
CA GLN A 22 39.34 -7.93 22.41
C GLN A 22 37.86 -8.36 22.34
N LYS A 23 37.32 -8.92 23.44
CA LYS A 23 35.89 -9.27 23.54
C LYS A 23 34.99 -8.03 23.65
N SER A 24 35.43 -7.00 24.37
CA SER A 24 34.75 -5.70 24.47
C SER A 24 34.69 -4.97 23.12
N ARG A 25 35.81 -4.91 22.38
CA ARG A 25 35.81 -4.34 21.01
C ARG A 25 34.90 -5.09 20.05
N ARG A 26 34.79 -6.41 20.17
CA ARG A 26 33.84 -7.20 19.36
C ARG A 26 32.38 -6.87 19.70
N LEU A 27 32.06 -6.65 20.97
CA LEU A 27 30.71 -6.21 21.37
C LEU A 27 30.35 -4.83 20.82
N GLU A 28 31.29 -3.87 20.85
CA GLU A 28 31.07 -2.54 20.27
C GLU A 28 30.83 -2.60 18.75
N ILE A 29 31.66 -3.35 18.02
CA ILE A 29 31.50 -3.53 16.57
C ILE A 29 30.15 -4.19 16.23
N ILE A 30 29.69 -5.13 17.05
CA ILE A 30 28.39 -5.80 16.85
C ILE A 30 27.23 -4.85 17.14
N GLY A 31 27.32 -4.03 18.20
CA GLY A 31 26.31 -3.01 18.48
C GLY A 31 26.21 -1.97 17.36
N VAL A 32 27.35 -1.59 16.77
CA VAL A 32 27.39 -0.68 15.62
C VAL A 32 26.81 -1.35 14.37
N LEU A 33 27.14 -2.62 14.10
CA LEU A 33 26.59 -3.36 12.96
C LEU A 33 25.08 -3.59 13.08
N SER A 34 24.57 -3.87 14.28
CA SER A 34 23.12 -4.00 14.48
C SER A 34 22.43 -2.66 14.29
N ALA A 35 22.99 -1.56 14.82
CA ALA A 35 22.45 -0.21 14.63
C ALA A 35 22.46 0.24 13.15
N ILE A 36 23.51 -0.10 12.39
CA ILE A 36 23.57 0.14 10.94
C ILE A 36 22.49 -0.68 10.24
N LEU A 37 22.31 -1.95 10.61
CA LEU A 37 21.25 -2.79 10.06
C LEU A 37 19.85 -2.21 10.35
N VAL A 38 19.62 -1.66 11.55
CA VAL A 38 18.37 -0.94 11.88
C VAL A 38 18.17 0.27 10.98
N GLY A 39 19.21 1.09 10.79
CA GLY A 39 19.15 2.27 9.93
C GLY A 39 18.87 1.93 8.47
N VAL A 40 19.50 0.88 7.94
CA VAL A 40 19.30 0.41 6.57
C VAL A 40 17.90 -0.20 6.38
N VAL A 41 17.44 -1.04 7.31
CA VAL A 41 16.09 -1.63 7.22
C VAL A 41 15.02 -0.54 7.39
N GLY A 42 15.19 0.40 8.33
CA GLY A 42 14.26 1.51 8.53
C GLY A 42 14.17 2.44 7.32
N THR A 43 15.28 2.72 6.65
CA THR A 43 15.29 3.53 5.43
C THR A 43 14.67 2.81 4.24
N LEU A 44 14.98 1.52 4.04
CA LEU A 44 14.35 0.70 3.00
C LEU A 44 12.83 0.57 3.20
N VAL A 45 12.38 0.49 4.45
CA VAL A 45 10.95 0.50 4.82
C VAL A 45 10.30 1.86 4.49
N ILE A 46 10.93 2.98 4.84
CA ILE A 46 10.40 4.32 4.51
C ILE A 46 10.32 4.51 2.98
N ILE A 47 11.31 4.03 2.25
CA ILE A 47 11.34 4.06 0.78
C ILE A 47 10.19 3.19 0.23
N ALA A 48 10.02 1.96 0.72
CA ALA A 48 8.93 1.06 0.30
C ALA A 48 7.53 1.64 0.58
N VAL A 49 7.33 2.27 1.75
CA VAL A 49 6.06 2.92 2.12
C VAL A 49 5.76 4.12 1.20
N ARG A 50 6.76 4.93 0.85
CA ARG A 50 6.57 6.03 -0.11
C ARG A 50 6.24 5.55 -1.52
N HIS A 51 6.65 4.34 -1.90
CA HIS A 51 6.32 3.74 -3.19
C HIS A 51 4.93 3.07 -3.23
N ALA A 52 4.30 2.82 -2.08
CA ALA A 52 3.06 2.05 -2.00
C ALA A 52 1.78 2.83 -2.32
N VAL A 53 1.81 4.17 -2.38
CA VAL A 53 0.63 4.96 -2.75
C VAL A 53 0.96 5.78 -3.98
N THR A 54 0.81 5.16 -5.15
CA THR A 54 0.87 5.88 -6.42
C THR A 54 -0.41 6.72 -6.55
N PRO A 55 -0.32 8.06 -6.70
CA PRO A 55 -1.49 8.88 -6.95
C PRO A 55 -2.11 8.50 -8.29
N ILE A 56 -3.41 8.69 -8.46
CA ILE A 56 -4.14 8.34 -9.68
C ILE A 56 -3.59 9.07 -10.90
N SER A 57 -3.15 10.32 -10.73
CA SER A 57 -2.46 11.07 -11.78
C SER A 57 -1.16 10.41 -12.27
N ALA A 58 -0.58 9.48 -11.49
CA ALA A 58 0.58 8.66 -11.85
C ALA A 58 0.21 7.20 -12.18
N ARG A 59 -1.06 6.80 -12.03
CA ARG A 59 -1.56 5.47 -12.40
C ARG A 59 -2.00 5.47 -13.86
N CYS A 60 -1.06 5.67 -14.77
CA CYS A 60 -1.29 5.53 -16.20
C CYS A 60 -0.03 5.03 -16.88
N GLY A 61 -0.16 4.07 -17.78
CA GLY A 61 0.96 3.43 -18.46
C GLY A 61 0.70 1.94 -18.70
N PRO A 62 1.72 1.18 -19.15
CA PRO A 62 1.58 -0.25 -19.39
C PRO A 62 1.13 -1.07 -18.16
N LYS A 63 1.42 -0.57 -16.95
CA LYS A 63 0.99 -1.18 -15.69
C LYS A 63 -0.47 -0.88 -15.35
N TYR A 64 -0.99 0.25 -15.83
CA TYR A 64 -2.33 0.77 -15.55
C TYR A 64 -3.03 1.17 -16.87
N PRO A 65 -3.24 0.22 -17.80
CA PRO A 65 -3.84 0.52 -19.10
C PRO A 65 -5.29 1.01 -18.99
N GLU A 66 -5.99 0.67 -17.91
CA GLU A 66 -7.38 1.02 -17.63
C GLU A 66 -7.61 2.51 -17.33
N PHE A 67 -6.55 3.28 -17.12
CA PHE A 67 -6.57 4.74 -16.97
C PHE A 67 -6.11 5.47 -18.24
N ALA A 68 -5.87 4.73 -19.32
CA ALA A 68 -5.37 5.27 -20.57
C ALA A 68 -6.43 5.20 -21.67
N VAL A 69 -6.41 6.17 -22.58
CA VAL A 69 -7.33 6.23 -23.72
C VAL A 69 -6.51 6.26 -25.01
N GLY A 70 -6.87 5.41 -25.98
CA GLY A 70 -6.21 5.39 -27.28
C GLY A 70 -6.50 6.68 -28.05
N LEU A 71 -5.44 7.36 -28.51
CA LEU A 71 -5.55 8.57 -29.30
C LEU A 71 -5.66 8.19 -30.79
N VAL A 72 -6.72 8.67 -31.45
CA VAL A 72 -6.95 8.45 -32.89
C VAL A 72 -6.54 9.72 -33.63
N ASP A 73 -5.61 9.59 -34.58
CA ASP A 73 -5.07 10.69 -35.40
C ASP A 73 -4.62 11.93 -34.60
N PRO A 74 -3.80 11.78 -33.53
CA PRO A 74 -3.36 12.92 -32.73
C PRO A 74 -2.43 13.84 -33.52
N ARG A 75 -2.55 15.15 -33.30
CA ARG A 75 -1.59 16.13 -33.85
C ARG A 75 -0.44 16.30 -32.87
N GLU A 76 0.79 16.16 -33.34
CA GLU A 76 1.97 16.43 -32.50
C GLU A 76 2.18 17.93 -32.37
N ASP A 77 2.43 18.40 -31.14
CA ASP A 77 2.73 19.79 -30.82
C ASP A 77 4.25 20.04 -30.85
N ASP A 78 4.66 21.30 -31.01
CA ASP A 78 6.07 21.70 -31.06
C ASP A 78 6.84 21.33 -29.77
N ASP A 79 6.13 21.23 -28.65
CA ASP A 79 6.67 20.83 -27.33
C ASP A 79 6.74 19.29 -27.11
N GLY A 80 6.47 18.49 -28.16
CA GLY A 80 6.50 17.03 -28.10
C GLY A 80 5.29 16.37 -27.42
N GLY A 81 4.23 17.15 -27.21
CA GLY A 81 2.93 16.68 -26.74
C GLY A 81 2.01 16.25 -27.89
N TYR A 82 0.80 15.80 -27.54
CA TYR A 82 -0.25 15.46 -28.51
C TYR A 82 -1.52 16.26 -28.27
N VAL A 83 -2.07 16.85 -29.32
CA VAL A 83 -3.30 17.65 -29.32
C VAL A 83 -4.42 16.86 -29.98
N MET A 84 -5.53 16.73 -29.25
CA MET A 84 -6.82 16.20 -29.71
C MET A 84 -7.84 17.36 -29.82
N GLU A 85 -9.00 17.09 -30.40
CA GLU A 85 -10.09 18.08 -30.53
C GLU A 85 -10.61 18.57 -29.17
N ASP A 86 -10.65 17.67 -28.19
CA ASP A 86 -11.21 17.87 -26.85
C ASP A 86 -10.16 18.14 -25.76
N MET A 87 -8.89 17.77 -26.00
CA MET A 87 -7.87 17.74 -24.96
C MET A 87 -6.44 17.78 -25.49
N THR A 88 -5.52 18.38 -24.73
CA THR A 88 -4.07 18.33 -25.00
C THR A 88 -3.36 17.48 -23.97
N TYR A 89 -2.45 16.62 -24.42
CA TYR A 89 -1.62 15.72 -23.62
C TYR A 89 -0.15 16.16 -23.69
N PRO A 90 0.34 16.92 -22.70
CA PRO A 90 1.75 17.30 -22.62
C PRO A 90 2.69 16.10 -22.49
N SER A 91 3.97 16.33 -22.77
CA SER A 91 5.06 15.38 -22.51
C SER A 91 4.97 14.80 -21.09
N GLY A 92 4.96 13.46 -20.99
CA GLY A 92 4.83 12.73 -19.73
C GLY A 92 3.40 12.34 -19.34
N THR A 93 2.38 12.74 -20.11
CA THR A 93 0.96 12.36 -19.89
C THR A 93 0.42 11.39 -20.94
N PHE A 94 1.30 10.67 -21.62
CA PHE A 94 0.97 9.65 -22.60
C PHE A 94 2.06 8.58 -22.67
N TRP A 95 1.74 7.44 -23.27
CA TRP A 95 2.68 6.36 -23.55
C TRP A 95 2.35 5.69 -24.89
N LYS A 96 3.30 4.91 -25.44
CA LYS A 96 3.16 4.29 -26.76
C LYS A 96 3.29 2.77 -26.65
N ALA A 97 2.43 2.03 -27.33
CA ALA A 97 2.55 0.58 -27.49
C ALA A 97 1.88 0.12 -28.78
N ASN A 98 2.50 -0.84 -29.47
CA ASN A 98 1.96 -1.46 -30.69
C ASN A 98 1.50 -0.45 -31.77
N ASN A 99 2.28 0.60 -32.02
CA ASN A 99 1.95 1.73 -32.92
C ASN A 99 0.74 2.59 -32.51
N THR A 100 0.16 2.35 -31.34
CA THR A 100 -0.90 3.18 -30.77
C THR A 100 -0.32 4.10 -29.70
N ILE A 101 -0.81 5.34 -29.68
CA ILE A 101 -0.50 6.32 -28.65
C ILE A 101 -1.66 6.33 -27.66
N PHE A 102 -1.36 6.23 -26.37
CA PHE A 102 -2.34 6.23 -25.29
C PHE A 102 -2.14 7.46 -24.43
N GLY A 103 -3.16 8.32 -24.36
CA GLY A 103 -3.20 9.47 -23.45
C GLY A 103 -3.61 9.07 -22.04
N CYS A 104 -3.20 9.86 -21.05
CA CYS A 104 -3.51 9.70 -19.64
C CYS A 104 -4.42 10.85 -19.15
N PRO A 105 -5.75 10.76 -19.30
CA PRO A 105 -6.63 11.90 -19.05
C PRO A 105 -6.60 12.38 -17.60
N CYS A 106 -6.51 11.43 -16.65
CA CYS A 106 -6.43 11.70 -15.21
C CYS A 106 -5.14 12.40 -14.77
N SER A 107 -4.09 12.39 -15.61
CA SER A 107 -2.83 13.09 -15.34
C SER A 107 -2.90 14.57 -15.71
N VAL A 108 -3.86 14.95 -16.56
CA VAL A 108 -3.98 16.30 -17.12
C VAL A 108 -5.08 17.09 -16.41
N LYS A 109 -6.26 16.49 -16.18
CA LYS A 109 -7.35 17.10 -15.41
C LYS A 109 -8.04 16.06 -14.51
N PRO A 110 -8.80 16.47 -13.47
CA PRO A 110 -9.59 15.55 -12.66
C PRO A 110 -10.42 14.63 -13.56
N CYS A 111 -10.52 13.36 -13.22
CA CYS A 111 -11.25 12.41 -14.05
C CYS A 111 -12.31 11.68 -13.24
N ILE A 112 -13.33 11.19 -13.93
CA ILE A 112 -14.32 10.26 -13.41
C ILE A 112 -14.34 9.02 -14.30
N ARG A 113 -14.87 7.93 -13.76
CA ARG A 113 -14.97 6.68 -14.50
C ARG A 113 -16.41 6.40 -14.90
N LYS A 114 -16.61 6.13 -16.19
CA LYS A 114 -17.88 5.63 -16.74
C LYS A 114 -17.79 4.13 -16.94
N CYS A 115 -18.83 3.39 -16.55
CA CYS A 115 -18.80 1.93 -16.64
C CYS A 115 -18.79 1.44 -18.09
N CYS A 116 -19.70 1.94 -18.93
CA CYS A 116 -19.80 1.53 -20.33
C CYS A 116 -18.97 2.41 -21.26
N PRO A 117 -18.51 1.88 -22.41
CA PRO A 117 -17.79 2.65 -23.42
C PRO A 117 -18.61 3.84 -23.96
N PRO A 118 -17.98 4.74 -24.73
CA PRO A 118 -18.66 5.86 -25.38
C PRO A 118 -19.90 5.38 -26.16
N GLY A 119 -21.01 6.11 -26.04
CA GLY A 119 -22.27 5.79 -26.73
C GLY A 119 -22.99 4.53 -26.23
N HIS A 120 -22.61 3.96 -25.09
CA HIS A 120 -23.27 2.80 -24.48
C HIS A 120 -23.80 3.13 -23.09
N GLN A 121 -24.79 2.39 -22.61
CA GLN A 121 -25.37 2.52 -21.27
C GLN A 121 -25.83 1.15 -20.74
N PHE A 122 -26.21 1.06 -19.47
CA PHE A 122 -26.74 -0.19 -18.93
C PHE A 122 -28.16 -0.49 -19.41
N VAL A 123 -28.40 -1.76 -19.72
CA VAL A 123 -29.74 -2.26 -20.03
C VAL A 123 -30.56 -2.43 -18.74
N PRO A 124 -31.86 -2.11 -18.70
CA PRO A 124 -32.67 -2.32 -17.51
C PRO A 124 -32.58 -3.78 -17.01
N ASN A 125 -32.50 -3.95 -15.69
CA ASN A 125 -32.39 -5.24 -15.01
C ASN A 125 -31.08 -6.03 -15.25
N THR A 126 -30.11 -5.49 -16.00
CA THR A 126 -28.80 -6.13 -16.21
C THR A 126 -27.67 -5.11 -16.23
N ILE A 127 -26.48 -5.48 -15.74
CA ILE A 127 -25.30 -4.58 -15.75
C ILE A 127 -24.53 -4.78 -17.07
N THR A 128 -25.25 -4.85 -18.19
CA THR A 128 -24.66 -5.08 -19.52
C THR A 128 -24.71 -3.79 -20.34
N CYS A 129 -23.60 -3.50 -21.01
CA CYS A 129 -23.45 -2.31 -21.82
C CYS A 129 -23.99 -2.54 -23.23
N GLU A 130 -25.03 -1.80 -23.61
CA GLU A 130 -25.58 -1.79 -24.96
C GLU A 130 -25.50 -0.41 -25.59
N ALA A 131 -25.40 -0.38 -26.92
CA ALA A 131 -25.35 0.84 -27.69
C ALA A 131 -26.63 1.66 -27.46
N SER A 132 -26.46 2.94 -27.21
CA SER A 132 -27.51 3.87 -26.90
C SER A 132 -27.49 5.05 -27.85
N ASN A 133 -28.66 5.43 -28.33
CA ASN A 133 -28.83 6.64 -29.14
C ASN A 133 -29.01 7.89 -28.28
N THR A 134 -28.96 7.76 -26.95
CA THR A 134 -29.17 8.85 -25.99
C THR A 134 -27.90 9.13 -25.20
N THR A 135 -27.50 10.39 -25.13
CA THR A 135 -26.30 10.86 -24.43
C THR A 135 -26.60 11.31 -23.00
N PHE A 136 -27.29 10.47 -22.20
CA PHE A 136 -27.69 10.84 -20.83
C PHE A 136 -26.50 11.09 -19.88
N PHE A 137 -25.31 10.63 -20.27
CA PHE A 137 -24.07 10.81 -19.51
C PHE A 137 -23.34 12.15 -19.81
N GLU A 138 -23.83 12.98 -20.74
CA GLU A 138 -23.28 14.32 -21.04
C GLU A 138 -24.24 15.44 -20.62
N PRO A 139 -23.75 16.56 -20.06
CA PRO A 139 -22.63 16.70 -19.12
C PRO A 139 -23.09 16.20 -17.74
N LEU A 140 -22.17 15.72 -16.90
CA LEU A 140 -22.38 15.29 -15.51
C LEU A 140 -23.55 16.03 -14.82
N ARG A 141 -24.75 15.43 -14.85
CA ARG A 141 -25.90 15.91 -14.05
C ARG A 141 -25.73 15.58 -12.58
N HIS A 142 -24.70 14.80 -12.25
CA HIS A 142 -24.43 14.43 -10.87
C HIS A 142 -23.87 15.64 -10.11
N PRO A 143 -24.54 16.10 -9.05
CA PRO A 143 -24.09 17.26 -8.30
C PRO A 143 -22.70 17.02 -7.69
N VAL A 144 -21.82 18.00 -7.85
CA VAL A 144 -20.48 18.01 -7.25
C VAL A 144 -20.54 18.72 -5.91
N TYR A 145 -19.86 18.17 -4.91
CA TYR A 145 -19.84 18.70 -3.54
C TYR A 145 -18.43 19.06 -3.11
N SER A 146 -18.25 20.24 -2.53
CA SER A 146 -17.01 20.58 -1.84
C SER A 146 -17.07 20.20 -0.37
N LYS A 147 -15.96 19.67 0.14
CA LYS A 147 -15.73 19.43 1.56
C LYS A 147 -14.85 20.56 2.13
N PRO A 148 -15.24 21.22 3.24
CA PRO A 148 -14.36 22.17 3.91
C PRO A 148 -13.17 21.44 4.54
N SER A 149 -11.98 22.05 4.46
CA SER A 149 -10.69 21.40 4.77
C SER A 149 -10.53 20.85 6.20
N ASN A 150 -11.43 21.19 7.13
CA ASN A 150 -11.28 20.92 8.56
C ASN A 150 -12.37 20.02 9.17
N SER A 151 -13.32 19.49 8.38
CA SER A 151 -14.43 18.70 8.92
C SER A 151 -14.62 17.39 8.16
N GLN A 152 -14.78 16.28 8.88
CA GLN A 152 -15.24 15.00 8.31
C GLN A 152 -16.77 14.90 8.30
N ALA A 153 -17.49 15.94 8.74
CA ALA A 153 -18.94 15.90 8.86
C ALA A 153 -19.62 16.07 7.49
N PHE A 154 -20.49 15.11 7.16
CA PHE A 154 -21.35 15.13 5.97
C PHE A 154 -22.29 16.34 5.93
N GLU A 155 -22.65 16.90 7.09
CA GLU A 155 -23.52 18.07 7.23
C GLU A 155 -22.93 19.37 6.66
N GLU A 156 -21.64 19.38 6.32
CA GLU A 156 -20.96 20.56 5.76
C GLU A 156 -20.71 20.48 4.24
N LEU A 157 -21.15 19.41 3.58
CA LEU A 157 -21.04 19.29 2.13
C LEU A 157 -21.91 20.34 1.45
N LYS A 158 -21.28 21.17 0.62
CA LYS A 158 -21.97 22.21 -0.15
C LYS A 158 -21.91 21.87 -1.64
N PRO A 159 -23.03 21.94 -2.36
CA PRO A 159 -23.00 21.78 -3.80
C PRO A 159 -22.16 22.91 -4.42
N VAL A 160 -21.31 22.54 -5.37
CA VAL A 160 -20.45 23.45 -6.11
C VAL A 160 -20.72 23.25 -7.59
N LYS A 161 -20.79 24.36 -8.31
CA LYS A 161 -20.85 24.34 -9.78
C LYS A 161 -19.44 24.15 -10.32
N VAL A 162 -19.26 23.10 -11.11
CA VAL A 162 -18.08 22.88 -11.93
C VAL A 162 -18.44 23.15 -13.39
N ASP A 163 -17.44 23.48 -14.20
CA ASP A 163 -17.62 23.64 -15.65
C ASP A 163 -17.94 22.29 -16.31
N ASP A 164 -18.66 22.29 -17.42
CA ASP A 164 -19.04 21.06 -18.15
C ASP A 164 -17.81 20.24 -18.59
N ASN A 165 -16.67 20.89 -18.81
CA ASN A 165 -15.41 20.26 -19.19
C ASN A 165 -14.46 19.99 -18.01
N HIS A 166 -14.93 20.12 -16.76
CA HIS A 166 -14.10 19.97 -15.56
C HIS A 166 -13.48 18.58 -15.43
N PHE A 167 -14.25 17.53 -15.76
CA PHE A 167 -13.79 16.15 -15.66
C PHE A 167 -13.39 15.55 -17.00
N SER A 168 -12.33 14.75 -17.01
CA SER A 168 -12.07 13.73 -18.05
C SER A 168 -12.88 12.48 -17.76
N ILE A 169 -13.27 11.74 -18.80
CA ILE A 169 -13.94 10.45 -18.63
C ILE A 169 -12.97 9.35 -19.02
N VAL A 170 -12.71 8.44 -18.08
CA VAL A 170 -12.11 7.12 -18.36
C VAL A 170 -13.23 6.08 -18.39
N TYR A 171 -13.07 5.05 -19.22
CA TYR A 171 -14.16 4.11 -19.53
C TYR A 171 -13.82 2.68 -19.12
N GLY A 172 -14.85 1.90 -18.83
CA GLY A 172 -14.76 0.46 -18.59
C GLY A 172 -14.87 0.08 -17.13
N ASP A 173 -15.00 -1.24 -16.92
CA ASP A 173 -15.08 -1.85 -15.59
C ASP A 173 -13.84 -1.51 -14.75
N ALA A 174 -14.06 -0.93 -13.57
CA ALA A 174 -13.00 -0.59 -12.62
C ALA A 174 -12.53 -1.83 -11.82
N CYS A 175 -13.42 -2.81 -11.67
CA CYS A 175 -13.33 -3.85 -10.66
C CYS A 175 -12.74 -5.16 -11.19
N GLY A 176 -12.72 -5.35 -12.51
CA GLY A 176 -12.16 -6.53 -13.14
C GLY A 176 -12.77 -7.82 -12.59
N GLU A 177 -11.93 -8.70 -12.02
CA GLU A 177 -12.38 -10.00 -11.49
C GLU A 177 -13.10 -9.89 -10.14
N ASN A 178 -12.94 -8.79 -9.40
CA ASN A 178 -13.53 -8.64 -8.07
C ASN A 178 -15.06 -8.49 -8.13
N GLY A 179 -15.61 -8.11 -9.29
CA GLY A 179 -17.02 -7.81 -9.47
C GLY A 179 -17.42 -6.48 -8.82
N GLN A 180 -18.69 -6.11 -9.02
CA GLN A 180 -19.23 -4.82 -8.60
C GLN A 180 -20.67 -4.93 -8.12
N PHE A 181 -21.09 -4.00 -7.27
CA PHE A 181 -22.46 -3.85 -6.80
C PHE A 181 -22.96 -2.43 -7.01
N MET A 182 -24.27 -2.29 -7.21
CA MET A 182 -24.93 -0.99 -7.35
C MET A 182 -25.27 -0.44 -5.96
N ARG A 183 -24.93 0.82 -5.70
CA ARG A 183 -25.40 1.54 -4.50
C ARG A 183 -26.83 2.01 -4.69
N GLU A 184 -27.65 1.89 -3.64
CA GLU A 184 -29.08 2.25 -3.65
C GLU A 184 -29.38 3.38 -2.63
N PRO A 185 -28.93 4.62 -2.90
CA PRO A 185 -29.04 5.74 -1.95
C PRO A 185 -30.48 6.16 -1.61
N ASP A 186 -31.44 5.81 -2.49
CA ASP A 186 -32.87 6.06 -2.28
C ASP A 186 -33.48 5.07 -1.28
N GLN A 187 -32.87 3.89 -1.11
CA GLN A 187 -33.32 2.86 -0.17
C GLN A 187 -32.52 2.89 1.13
N PHE A 188 -31.20 3.12 1.04
CA PHE A 188 -30.28 3.02 2.17
C PHE A 188 -29.45 4.31 2.29
N GLU A 189 -29.50 4.96 3.45
CA GLU A 189 -28.71 6.17 3.69
C GLU A 189 -27.19 5.92 3.65
N GLU A 190 -26.78 4.70 4.01
CA GLU A 190 -25.38 4.24 4.00
C GLU A 190 -24.81 4.17 2.58
N ASP A 191 -25.67 4.05 1.57
CA ASP A 191 -25.31 3.98 0.15
C ASP A 191 -25.18 5.35 -0.52
N ARG A 192 -25.38 6.45 0.23
CA ARG A 192 -25.19 7.79 -0.30
C ARG A 192 -23.72 8.03 -0.63
N THR A 193 -23.50 8.55 -1.83
CA THR A 193 -22.17 8.93 -2.31
C THR A 193 -22.21 10.37 -2.82
N TYR A 194 -21.08 11.07 -2.67
CA TYR A 194 -20.95 12.48 -3.06
C TYR A 194 -19.73 12.64 -3.95
N LEU A 195 -19.94 13.07 -5.20
CA LEU A 195 -18.84 13.35 -6.12
C LEU A 195 -18.09 14.62 -5.71
N LEU A 196 -16.78 14.51 -5.59
CA LEU A 196 -15.89 15.61 -5.23
C LEU A 196 -15.22 16.23 -6.48
N PRO A 197 -14.70 17.48 -6.39
CA PRO A 197 -14.05 18.15 -7.51
C PRO A 197 -12.78 17.46 -8.04
N ASP A 198 -12.16 16.59 -7.25
CA ASP A 198 -11.02 15.77 -7.67
C ASP A 198 -11.44 14.45 -8.35
N GLY A 199 -12.75 14.21 -8.47
CA GLY A 199 -13.32 13.04 -9.10
C GLY A 199 -13.45 11.82 -8.18
N LYS A 200 -13.13 11.95 -6.89
CA LYS A 200 -13.40 10.88 -5.92
C LYS A 200 -14.85 10.91 -5.46
N LEU A 201 -15.35 9.77 -5.02
CA LEU A 201 -16.63 9.71 -4.30
C LEU A 201 -16.36 9.68 -2.80
N LEU A 202 -17.05 10.54 -2.06
CA LEU A 202 -17.13 10.46 -0.60
C LEU A 202 -18.33 9.59 -0.22
N THR A 203 -18.09 8.54 0.56
CA THR A 203 -19.12 7.60 1.05
C THR A 203 -19.49 7.92 2.49
N VAL A 204 -20.64 7.44 2.96
CA VAL A 204 -21.06 7.58 4.38
C VAL A 204 -20.26 6.64 5.31
N ASP A 205 -19.58 5.63 4.77
CA ASP A 205 -18.76 4.71 5.54
C ASP A 205 -17.49 5.41 6.08
N ARG A 206 -17.35 5.43 7.41
CA ARG A 206 -16.19 6.02 8.09
C ARG A 206 -14.89 5.24 7.88
N ASN A 207 -14.98 3.95 7.56
CA ASN A 207 -13.81 3.10 7.36
C ASN A 207 -13.24 3.27 5.94
N HIS A 208 -14.11 3.42 4.94
CA HIS A 208 -13.74 3.61 3.53
C HIS A 208 -14.37 4.89 2.97
N PRO A 209 -14.03 6.08 3.53
CA PRO A 209 -14.75 7.31 3.22
C PRO A 209 -14.52 7.82 1.80
N TYR A 210 -13.52 7.31 1.08
CA TYR A 210 -13.18 7.77 -0.26
C TYR A 210 -13.03 6.61 -1.21
N LEU A 211 -13.79 6.66 -2.30
CA LEU A 211 -13.61 5.78 -3.47
C LEU A 211 -12.92 6.59 -4.56
N ASP A 212 -11.83 6.02 -5.04
CA ASP A 212 -11.03 6.59 -6.11
C ASP A 212 -11.47 5.97 -7.46
N GLN A 213 -10.98 6.48 -8.58
CA GLN A 213 -11.44 6.06 -9.92
C GLN A 213 -11.07 4.61 -10.30
N SER A 214 -10.35 3.87 -9.43
CA SER A 214 -10.15 2.42 -9.56
C SER A 214 -11.17 1.59 -8.79
N LYS A 215 -11.95 2.20 -7.90
CA LYS A 215 -12.89 1.52 -7.00
C LYS A 215 -14.36 1.74 -7.34
N TYR A 216 -14.65 2.62 -8.29
CA TYR A 216 -16.01 2.90 -8.72
C TYR A 216 -16.10 3.16 -10.23
N CYS A 217 -17.30 3.02 -10.77
CA CYS A 217 -17.69 3.65 -12.03
C CYS A 217 -19.13 4.17 -11.93
N LEU A 218 -19.47 5.16 -12.75
CA LEU A 218 -20.79 5.78 -12.82
C LEU A 218 -21.47 5.38 -14.13
N GLU A 219 -22.78 5.12 -14.08
CA GLU A 219 -23.55 4.82 -15.29
C GLU A 219 -25.05 5.06 -15.11
N SER A 220 -25.75 5.35 -16.20
CA SER A 220 -27.21 5.41 -16.26
C SER A 220 -27.81 4.18 -16.93
N PHE A 221 -29.05 3.83 -16.57
CA PHE A 221 -29.82 2.80 -17.28
C PHE A 221 -30.59 3.39 -18.47
N SER A 222 -30.81 2.57 -19.49
CA SER A 222 -31.62 2.94 -20.65
C SER A 222 -33.02 3.41 -20.23
N GLY A 223 -33.36 4.65 -20.61
CA GLY A 223 -34.64 5.28 -20.28
C GLY A 223 -34.68 6.00 -18.93
N SER A 224 -33.57 6.07 -18.19
CA SER A 224 -33.42 6.83 -16.95
C SER A 224 -32.25 7.82 -17.06
N ASP A 225 -32.42 9.03 -16.55
CA ASP A 225 -31.33 10.01 -16.40
C ASP A 225 -30.66 9.95 -15.03
N VAL A 226 -31.05 8.99 -14.20
CA VAL A 226 -30.42 8.74 -12.89
C VAL A 226 -29.07 8.07 -13.11
N ILE A 227 -28.03 8.69 -12.57
CA ILE A 227 -26.68 8.15 -12.54
C ILE A 227 -26.55 7.30 -11.28
N HIS A 228 -26.19 6.03 -11.48
CA HIS A 228 -25.93 5.07 -10.43
C HIS A 228 -24.43 4.91 -10.20
N THR A 229 -24.07 4.73 -8.93
CA THR A 229 -22.71 4.40 -8.52
C THR A 229 -22.56 2.89 -8.45
N MET A 230 -21.66 2.36 -9.27
CA MET A 230 -21.17 0.99 -9.16
C MET A 230 -19.88 1.01 -8.35
N GLU A 231 -19.84 0.21 -7.30
CA GLU A 231 -18.67 0.07 -6.42
C GLU A 231 -18.12 -1.35 -6.51
N CYS A 232 -16.80 -1.47 -6.49
CA CYS A 232 -16.15 -2.77 -6.50
C CYS A 232 -16.38 -3.51 -5.19
N PHE A 233 -16.56 -4.83 -5.25
CA PHE A 233 -16.44 -5.62 -4.04
C PHE A 233 -15.01 -5.48 -3.50
N GLU A 234 -14.89 -5.11 -2.23
CA GLU A 234 -13.60 -5.06 -1.57
C GLU A 234 -13.05 -6.50 -1.46
N ASP A 235 -11.78 -6.67 -1.78
CA ASP A 235 -11.15 -7.99 -1.72
C ASP A 235 -11.20 -8.50 -0.26
N GLN A 236 -11.73 -9.70 -0.04
CA GLN A 236 -11.94 -10.27 1.31
C GLN A 236 -10.62 -10.39 2.08
N ALA A 237 -9.49 -10.49 1.38
CA ALA A 237 -8.15 -10.46 1.96
C ALA A 237 -7.78 -9.07 2.52
N GLU A 238 -8.24 -7.99 1.90
CA GLU A 238 -8.01 -6.62 2.33
C GLU A 238 -8.91 -6.23 3.50
N LEU A 239 -10.13 -6.74 3.60
CA LEU A 239 -11.05 -6.46 4.72
C LEU A 239 -10.50 -6.85 6.10
N VAL A 240 -9.78 -7.98 6.20
CA VAL A 240 -9.14 -8.41 7.47
C VAL A 240 -7.97 -7.48 7.84
N ILE A 241 -7.29 -6.95 6.83
CA ILE A 241 -6.13 -6.07 7.00
C ILE A 241 -6.58 -4.63 7.25
N GLN A 242 -7.65 -4.15 6.61
CA GLN A 242 -8.07 -2.75 6.57
C GLN A 242 -9.02 -2.35 7.69
N LYS A 243 -9.75 -3.30 8.30
CA LYS A 243 -10.56 -3.07 9.51
C LYS A 243 -9.74 -2.57 10.71
N ARG A 244 -8.42 -2.73 10.67
CA ARG A 244 -7.49 -2.12 11.62
C ARG A 244 -7.03 -0.81 11.02
N ASP A 245 -7.33 0.31 11.69
CA ASP A 245 -6.93 1.64 11.23
C ASP A 245 -5.48 1.65 10.70
N GLY A 246 -5.23 2.27 9.54
CA GLY A 246 -3.90 2.24 8.91
C GLY A 246 -2.75 2.68 9.84
N TRP A 247 -3.03 3.55 10.81
CA TRP A 247 -2.07 3.94 11.85
C TRP A 247 -1.72 2.79 12.82
N ALA A 248 -2.67 1.92 13.17
CA ALA A 248 -2.43 0.78 14.05
C ALA A 248 -1.58 -0.28 13.35
N ILE A 249 -1.71 -0.43 12.03
CA ILE A 249 -0.86 -1.32 11.22
C ILE A 249 0.55 -0.76 11.13
N LEU A 250 0.69 0.54 10.88
CA LEU A 250 2.00 1.21 10.88
C LEU A 250 2.70 1.07 12.24
N LEU A 251 1.97 1.27 13.35
CA LEU A 251 2.50 1.05 14.69
C LEU A 251 2.93 -0.40 14.91
N LEU A 252 2.09 -1.36 14.55
CA LEU A 252 2.39 -2.78 14.72
C LEU A 252 3.61 -3.21 13.87
N ALA A 253 3.64 -2.83 12.60
CA ALA A 253 4.75 -3.10 11.69
C ALA A 253 6.04 -2.43 12.17
N SER A 254 5.98 -1.18 12.62
CA SER A 254 7.14 -0.51 13.20
C SER A 254 7.64 -1.21 14.46
N GLY A 255 6.75 -1.66 15.35
CA GLY A 255 7.11 -2.41 16.55
C GLY A 255 7.80 -3.73 16.25
N MET A 256 7.34 -4.45 15.21
CA MET A 256 7.99 -5.67 14.74
C MET A 256 9.41 -5.40 14.23
N VAL A 257 9.58 -4.39 13.37
CA VAL A 257 10.90 -4.01 12.81
C VAL A 257 11.86 -3.55 13.91
N ILE A 258 11.37 -2.77 14.88
CA ILE A 258 12.18 -2.31 16.01
C ILE A 258 12.62 -3.49 16.87
N SER A 259 11.80 -4.53 17.02
CA SER A 259 12.10 -5.71 17.86
C SER A 259 13.17 -6.64 17.27
N VAL A 260 13.23 -6.79 15.95
CA VAL A 260 14.21 -7.64 15.23
C VAL A 260 15.67 -7.40 15.65
N PRO A 261 16.21 -6.17 15.69
CA PRO A 261 17.59 -5.93 16.10
C PRO A 261 17.85 -6.25 17.58
N PHE A 262 16.87 -6.05 18.48
CA PHE A 262 17.01 -6.46 19.88
C PHE A 262 17.05 -7.98 20.00
N PHE A 263 16.27 -8.71 19.20
CA PHE A 263 16.34 -10.17 19.13
C PHE A 263 17.69 -10.66 18.59
N LEU A 264 18.20 -10.05 17.52
CA LEU A 264 19.54 -10.36 17.00
C LEU A 264 20.64 -10.08 18.03
N ALA A 265 20.56 -8.94 18.74
CA ALA A 265 21.50 -8.63 19.81
C ALA A 265 21.44 -9.69 20.93
N THR A 266 20.23 -10.11 21.33
CA THR A 266 20.02 -11.16 22.33
C THR A 266 20.63 -12.48 21.88
N PHE A 267 20.34 -12.92 20.64
CA PHE A 267 20.93 -14.12 20.07
C PHE A 267 22.46 -14.08 20.10
N LEU A 268 23.06 -12.97 19.69
CA LEU A 268 24.51 -12.79 19.62
C LEU A 268 25.16 -12.78 21.01
N VAL A 269 24.55 -12.13 22.01
CA VAL A 269 25.03 -12.13 23.40
C VAL A 269 25.10 -13.57 23.92
N TYR A 270 24.05 -14.36 23.72
CA TYR A 270 24.00 -15.77 24.13
C TYR A 270 24.97 -16.65 23.32
N ALA A 271 25.20 -16.33 22.03
CA ALA A 271 26.17 -17.04 21.20
C ALA A 271 27.64 -16.78 21.61
N ILE A 272 27.97 -15.55 22.06
CA ILE A 272 29.36 -15.11 22.31
C ILE A 272 29.81 -15.40 23.75
N LEU A 273 28.88 -15.52 24.69
CA LEU A 273 29.17 -15.83 26.08
C LEU A 273 29.07 -17.35 26.31
N PRO A 274 30.19 -18.11 26.26
CA PRO A 274 30.16 -19.56 26.46
C PRO A 274 29.61 -19.96 27.84
N GLN A 275 29.65 -19.05 28.82
CA GLN A 275 29.07 -19.24 30.15
C GLN A 275 27.53 -19.30 30.15
N LEU A 276 26.88 -18.75 29.12
CA LEU A 276 25.43 -18.72 28.94
C LEU A 276 24.92 -19.82 27.99
N GLN A 277 25.82 -20.60 27.36
CA GLN A 277 25.48 -21.69 26.43
C GLN A 277 25.06 -22.99 27.13
N ASN A 278 24.36 -22.86 28.26
CA ASN A 278 23.75 -23.98 28.97
C ASN A 278 22.50 -24.47 28.21
N LEU A 279 21.93 -25.62 28.58
CA LEU A 279 20.71 -26.15 27.95
C LEU A 279 19.59 -25.10 27.85
N HIS A 280 19.36 -24.37 28.93
CA HIS A 280 18.40 -23.26 28.97
C HIS A 280 18.74 -22.13 27.99
N GLY A 281 20.02 -21.74 27.90
CA GLY A 281 20.46 -20.70 26.98
C GLY A 281 20.36 -21.12 25.50
N LYS A 282 20.59 -22.40 25.19
CA LYS A 282 20.39 -22.93 23.83
C LYS A 282 18.92 -22.92 23.43
N SER A 283 18.02 -23.29 24.35
CA SER A 283 16.57 -23.20 24.11
C SER A 283 16.13 -21.76 23.83
N LEU A 284 16.63 -20.81 24.65
CA LEU A 284 16.37 -19.38 24.46
C LEU A 284 16.90 -18.87 23.11
N MET A 285 18.08 -19.32 22.67
CA MET A 285 18.62 -18.95 21.36
C MET A 285 17.72 -19.42 20.21
N CYS A 286 17.21 -20.65 20.26
CA CYS A 286 16.28 -21.18 19.26
C CYS A 286 14.96 -20.42 19.25
N HIS A 287 14.42 -20.11 20.43
CA HIS A 287 13.22 -19.29 20.59
C HIS A 287 13.39 -17.91 19.94
N VAL A 288 14.46 -17.19 20.28
CA VAL A 288 14.72 -15.84 19.75
C VAL A 288 14.94 -15.86 18.22
N MET A 289 15.61 -16.89 17.69
CA MET A 289 15.76 -17.05 16.25
C MET A 289 14.43 -17.29 15.55
N SER A 290 13.56 -18.13 16.11
CA SER A 290 12.23 -18.38 15.55
C SER A 290 11.36 -17.11 15.52
N LEU A 291 11.39 -16.29 16.58
CA LEU A 291 10.71 -14.99 16.63
C LEU A 291 11.29 -14.00 15.61
N THR A 292 12.62 -14.00 15.44
CA THR A 292 13.28 -13.13 14.45
C THR A 292 12.79 -13.42 13.05
N VAL A 293 12.73 -14.71 12.65
CA VAL A 293 12.23 -15.12 11.33
C VAL A 293 10.75 -14.76 11.16
N ALA A 294 9.92 -15.01 12.19
CA ALA A 294 8.51 -14.67 12.17
C ALA A 294 8.28 -13.17 11.93
N TYR A 295 8.99 -12.31 12.68
CA TYR A 295 8.81 -10.86 12.61
C TYR A 295 9.36 -10.25 11.32
N VAL A 296 10.44 -10.81 10.77
CA VAL A 296 10.93 -10.42 9.44
C VAL A 296 9.90 -10.77 8.36
N CYS A 297 9.35 -11.99 8.37
CA CYS A 297 8.34 -12.39 7.40
C CYS A 297 7.07 -11.54 7.50
N LEU A 298 6.60 -11.27 8.73
CA LEU A 298 5.46 -10.37 8.95
C LEU A 298 5.75 -8.94 8.46
N ALA A 299 6.93 -8.40 8.71
CA ALA A 299 7.31 -7.09 8.20
C ALA A 299 7.26 -7.04 6.67
N ILE A 300 7.76 -8.08 5.98
CA ILE A 300 7.70 -8.18 4.51
C ILE A 300 6.25 -8.14 4.01
N VAL A 301 5.33 -8.91 4.62
CA VAL A 301 3.92 -8.92 4.24
C VAL A 301 3.26 -7.56 4.51
N GLN A 302 3.53 -6.96 5.67
CA GLN A 302 2.89 -5.70 6.05
C GLN A 302 3.36 -4.49 5.23
N PHE A 303 4.63 -4.43 4.83
CA PHE A 303 5.14 -3.35 3.96
C PHE A 303 4.95 -3.63 2.48
N GLY A 304 4.90 -4.90 2.09
CA GLY A 304 4.85 -5.31 0.70
C GLY A 304 3.46 -5.29 0.07
N ARG A 305 2.37 -5.10 0.84
CA ARG A 305 0.94 -5.09 0.41
C ARG A 305 0.68 -5.39 -1.07
N GLU A 306 0.78 -4.38 -1.94
CA GLU A 306 0.41 -4.48 -3.37
C GLU A 306 1.50 -5.11 -4.26
N ASN A 307 2.74 -5.20 -3.77
CA ASN A 307 3.90 -5.68 -4.51
C ASN A 307 4.29 -7.13 -4.16
N VAL A 308 3.61 -7.78 -3.22
CA VAL A 308 3.85 -9.21 -2.92
C VAL A 308 2.94 -10.06 -3.80
N PRO A 309 3.49 -10.91 -4.68
CA PRO A 309 2.68 -11.82 -5.49
C PRO A 309 1.95 -12.83 -4.60
N PRO A 310 0.73 -13.26 -4.97
CA PRO A 310 -0.12 -14.13 -4.15
C PRO A 310 0.58 -15.41 -3.67
N GLN A 311 1.40 -16.02 -4.53
CA GLN A 311 2.13 -17.25 -4.22
C GLN A 311 3.16 -17.02 -3.09
N LEU A 312 3.86 -15.88 -3.08
CA LEU A 312 4.80 -15.55 -2.02
C LEU A 312 4.07 -15.21 -0.71
N CYS A 313 2.91 -14.57 -0.78
CA CYS A 313 2.08 -14.29 0.39
C CYS A 313 1.72 -15.58 1.14
N VAL A 314 1.25 -16.60 0.41
CA VAL A 314 0.91 -17.92 0.98
C VAL A 314 2.12 -18.58 1.62
N VAL A 315 3.27 -18.59 0.93
CA VAL A 315 4.51 -19.17 1.47
C VAL A 315 4.95 -18.46 2.75
N LEU A 316 4.91 -17.12 2.76
CA LEU A 316 5.25 -16.33 3.94
C LEU A 316 4.30 -16.62 5.11
N ALA A 317 3.00 -16.78 4.85
CA ALA A 317 2.03 -17.14 5.88
C ALA A 317 2.37 -18.49 6.54
N PHE A 318 2.75 -19.50 5.76
CA PHE A 318 3.19 -20.80 6.29
C PHE A 318 4.48 -20.69 7.13
N ILE A 319 5.45 -19.89 6.67
CA ILE A 319 6.69 -19.66 7.42
C ILE A 319 6.38 -18.99 8.76
N VAL A 320 5.54 -17.96 8.77
CA VAL A 320 5.10 -17.27 10.00
C VAL A 320 4.43 -18.24 10.96
N GLN A 321 3.49 -19.05 10.48
CA GLN A 321 2.78 -20.04 11.29
C GLN A 321 3.76 -21.04 11.93
N PHE A 322 4.66 -21.61 11.13
CA PHE A 322 5.64 -22.59 11.59
C PHE A 322 6.60 -22.00 12.63
N THR A 323 7.08 -20.77 12.39
CA THR A 323 8.05 -20.11 13.27
C THR A 323 7.43 -19.67 14.59
N PHE A 324 6.18 -19.19 14.61
CA PHE A 324 5.47 -18.93 15.87
C PHE A 324 5.25 -20.21 16.67
N LEU A 325 4.78 -21.28 16.03
CA LEU A 325 4.58 -22.56 16.70
C LEU A 325 5.91 -23.09 17.29
N GLY A 326 6.98 -23.01 16.51
CA GLY A 326 8.34 -23.33 16.95
C GLY A 326 8.75 -22.50 18.18
N SER A 327 8.45 -21.20 18.20
CA SER A 327 8.78 -20.32 19.32
C SER A 327 8.12 -20.76 20.63
N PHE A 328 6.87 -21.21 20.58
CA PHE A 328 6.15 -21.73 21.76
C PHE A 328 6.72 -23.08 22.21
N PHE A 329 7.10 -23.96 21.28
CA PHE A 329 7.71 -25.23 21.65
C PHE A 329 9.01 -25.05 22.43
N TRP A 330 9.88 -24.12 22.02
CA TRP A 330 11.14 -23.86 22.74
C TRP A 330 10.95 -23.29 24.15
N LEU A 331 9.83 -22.61 24.43
CA LEU A 331 9.50 -22.16 25.80
C LEU A 331 9.00 -23.30 26.70
N ASN A 332 8.55 -24.42 26.12
CA ASN A 332 7.99 -25.56 26.85
C ASN A 332 9.00 -26.71 27.06
N VAL A 333 10.20 -26.62 26.47
CA VAL A 333 11.34 -27.56 26.65
C VAL A 333 12.15 -27.19 27.88
#